data_AF-A0A849ANG0-F1
#
_entry.id   AF-A0A849ANG0-F1
#
_cell.length_a   1.000
_cell.length_b   1.000
_cell.length_c   1.000
_cell.angle_alpha   90.00
_cell.angle_beta   90.00
_cell.angle_gamma   90.00
#
_symmetry.space_group_name_H-M   'P 1'
#
loop_
_entity.id
_entity.type
_entity.pdbx_description
1 polymer ?
#
loop_
_entity_poly.entity_id
_entity_poly.type
_entity_poly.pdbx_seq_one_letter_code
_entity_poly.pdbx_strand_id
1 'polypeptide(L)'
;MIAGVTAVAADAATSGFGTVLLGGVRVLGYLGFVLLIGTTFFLTWLWPEGRVLPTFRRLIALGTALTVIATLVIPMIASGVAWSSYAGREGVCAFARISLVALGIGFAADVSGSTRRHRLVITLWQLAMIETYVLSSDAWGGQLAALKIAATTGHLAATAAWLGGLLALASVLIPSDGLDALHDVLPRFSVVAIVSVITLVVSGTLHALAVAGGLHDLIDSRFGTSLMVKVVVFGAMLLLGNVGRQYAGHAARRNALEIDETASPHSIQALGVAIGMEFTLAAGVLVATAVLVQFAPG
;
A
#
# COMPACT_ATOMS: atom_id res chain seq x y z
N MET A 1 -13.43 -45.72 -12.94
CA MET A 1 -12.80 -45.12 -11.74
C MET A 1 -11.63 -44.20 -12.10
N ILE A 2 -10.76 -44.54 -13.05
CA ILE A 2 -9.60 -43.72 -13.47
C ILE A 2 -9.99 -42.38 -14.14
N ALA A 3 -11.04 -42.36 -14.97
CA ALA A 3 -11.53 -41.14 -15.64
C ALA A 3 -12.12 -40.07 -14.68
N GLY A 4 -12.64 -40.50 -13.52
CA GLY A 4 -13.14 -39.59 -12.48
C GLY A 4 -12.00 -38.92 -11.70
N VAL A 5 -10.90 -39.63 -11.49
CA VAL A 5 -9.71 -39.11 -10.78
C VAL A 5 -8.98 -38.07 -11.63
N THR A 6 -8.88 -38.26 -12.96
CA THR A 6 -8.28 -37.28 -13.86
C THR A 6 -9.10 -36.01 -14.01
N ALA A 7 -10.44 -36.12 -13.98
CA ALA A 7 -11.33 -34.97 -14.02
C ALA A 7 -11.27 -34.16 -12.71
N VAL A 8 -11.25 -34.83 -11.55
CA VAL A 8 -11.09 -34.18 -10.24
C VAL A 8 -9.71 -33.54 -10.09
N ALA A 9 -8.65 -34.18 -10.59
CA ALA A 9 -7.30 -33.60 -10.57
C ALA A 9 -7.17 -32.39 -11.50
N ALA A 10 -7.81 -32.41 -12.68
CA ALA A 10 -7.87 -31.27 -13.57
C ALA A 10 -8.66 -30.10 -12.95
N ASP A 11 -9.78 -30.39 -12.28
CA ASP A 11 -10.64 -29.39 -11.62
C ASP A 11 -9.97 -28.80 -10.35
N ALA A 12 -9.18 -29.60 -9.64
CA ALA A 12 -8.33 -29.16 -8.54
C ALA A 12 -7.16 -28.27 -9.03
N ALA A 13 -6.58 -28.58 -10.18
CA ALA A 13 -5.50 -27.79 -10.78
C ALA A 13 -6.01 -26.45 -11.34
N THR A 14 -7.19 -26.43 -11.97
CA THR A 14 -7.83 -25.20 -12.47
C THR A 14 -8.31 -24.30 -11.33
N SER A 15 -8.86 -24.87 -10.25
CA SER A 15 -9.25 -24.12 -9.04
C SER A 15 -8.05 -23.58 -8.27
N GLY A 16 -6.95 -24.34 -8.20
CA GLY A 16 -5.68 -23.87 -7.63
C GLY A 16 -5.08 -22.69 -8.40
N PHE A 17 -5.04 -22.78 -9.74
CA PHE A 17 -4.57 -21.69 -10.59
C PHE A 17 -5.43 -20.43 -10.46
N GLY A 18 -6.76 -20.57 -10.44
CA GLY A 18 -7.69 -19.45 -10.25
C GLY A 18 -7.47 -18.72 -8.92
N THR A 19 -7.20 -19.46 -7.85
CA THR A 19 -6.90 -18.90 -6.52
C THR A 19 -5.59 -18.11 -6.50
N VAL A 20 -4.53 -18.67 -7.09
CA VAL A 20 -3.22 -18.00 -7.20
C VAL A 20 -3.32 -16.74 -8.05
N LEU A 21 -3.99 -16.84 -9.20
CA LEU A 21 -4.19 -15.71 -10.11
C LEU A 21 -5.00 -14.59 -9.42
N LEU A 22 -6.09 -14.93 -8.74
CA LEU A 22 -6.89 -13.98 -7.96
C LEU A 22 -6.05 -13.30 -6.89
N GLY A 23 -5.22 -14.06 -6.16
CA GLY A 23 -4.27 -13.53 -5.18
C GLY A 23 -3.28 -12.54 -5.81
N GLY A 24 -2.69 -12.90 -6.95
CA GLY A 24 -1.77 -12.03 -7.69
C GLY A 24 -2.41 -10.72 -8.16
N VAL A 25 -3.61 -10.79 -8.73
CA VAL A 25 -4.35 -9.60 -9.19
C VAL A 25 -4.74 -8.71 -8.00
N ARG A 26 -5.10 -9.28 -6.83
CA ARG A 26 -5.34 -8.51 -5.60
C ARG A 26 -4.10 -7.77 -5.14
N VAL A 27 -2.93 -8.42 -5.12
CA VAL A 27 -1.65 -7.77 -4.77
C VAL A 27 -1.35 -6.61 -5.71
N LEU A 28 -1.53 -6.81 -7.03
CA LEU A 28 -1.36 -5.74 -8.02
C LEU A 28 -2.36 -4.59 -7.81
N GLY A 29 -3.61 -4.90 -7.46
CA GLY A 29 -4.63 -3.90 -7.13
C GLY A 29 -4.28 -3.07 -5.89
N TYR A 30 -3.75 -3.70 -4.84
CA TYR A 30 -3.27 -2.99 -3.65
C TYR A 30 -2.02 -2.17 -3.92
N LEU A 31 -1.10 -2.68 -4.74
CA LEU A 31 0.07 -1.91 -5.20
C LEU A 31 -0.37 -0.68 -5.99
N GLY A 32 -1.34 -0.83 -6.90
CA GLY A 32 -1.93 0.26 -7.65
C GLY A 32 -2.54 1.33 -6.74
N PHE A 33 -3.31 0.90 -5.74
CA PHE A 33 -3.91 1.76 -4.73
C PHE A 33 -2.85 2.52 -3.91
N VAL A 34 -1.81 1.84 -3.43
CA VAL A 34 -0.71 2.45 -2.65
C VAL A 34 0.02 3.50 -3.49
N LEU A 35 0.31 3.19 -4.77
CA LEU A 35 0.95 4.13 -5.68
C LEU A 35 0.07 5.36 -5.93
N LEU A 36 -1.21 5.17 -6.21
CA LEU A 36 -2.13 6.25 -6.53
C LEU A 36 -2.43 7.15 -5.31
N ILE A 37 -2.92 6.55 -4.22
CA ILE A 37 -3.32 7.29 -3.02
C ILE A 37 -2.09 7.82 -2.28
N GLY A 38 -1.02 7.04 -2.16
CA GLY A 38 0.18 7.48 -1.46
C GLY A 38 0.93 8.59 -2.18
N THR A 39 1.07 8.53 -3.52
CA THR A 39 1.73 9.61 -4.27
C THR A 39 0.91 10.91 -4.23
N THR A 40 -0.41 10.81 -4.37
CA THR A 40 -1.28 12.01 -4.26
C THR A 40 -1.31 12.56 -2.84
N PHE A 41 -1.27 11.70 -1.81
CA PHE A 41 -1.14 12.13 -0.42
C PHE A 41 0.18 12.89 -0.18
N PHE A 42 1.29 12.35 -0.68
CA PHE A 42 2.60 12.97 -0.58
C PHE A 42 2.60 14.38 -1.21
N LEU A 43 2.11 14.52 -2.44
CA LEU A 43 2.01 15.82 -3.11
C LEU A 43 1.08 16.81 -2.38
N THR A 44 0.06 16.30 -1.69
CA THR A 44 -0.95 17.16 -1.05
C THR A 44 -0.55 17.63 0.35
N TRP A 45 0.07 16.75 1.15
CA TRP A 45 0.33 16.98 2.57
C TRP A 45 1.80 17.19 2.90
N LEU A 46 2.71 16.58 2.13
CA LEU A 46 4.15 16.61 2.42
C LEU A 46 4.89 17.58 1.49
N TRP A 47 4.48 17.65 0.23
CA TRP A 47 5.09 18.46 -0.82
C TRP A 47 4.10 19.42 -1.52
N PRO A 48 3.37 20.28 -0.79
CA PRO A 48 2.29 21.10 -1.37
C PRO A 48 2.76 22.19 -2.34
N GLU A 49 3.99 22.70 -2.18
CA GLU A 49 4.53 23.84 -2.93
C GLU A 49 5.53 23.45 -4.02
N GLY A 50 6.04 22.23 -3.99
CA GLY A 50 7.05 21.84 -4.95
C GLY A 50 6.45 21.30 -6.25
N ARG A 51 7.28 21.30 -7.29
CA ARG A 51 6.84 21.01 -8.66
C ARG A 51 6.50 19.53 -8.82
N VAL A 52 5.44 19.24 -9.59
CA VAL A 52 5.10 17.87 -9.97
C VAL A 52 6.10 17.37 -11.01
N LEU A 53 7.07 16.58 -10.56
CA LEU A 53 8.07 15.94 -11.42
C LEU A 53 7.45 14.87 -12.34
N PRO A 54 8.08 14.57 -13.49
CA PRO A 54 7.63 13.51 -14.39
C PRO A 54 7.50 12.15 -13.72
N THR A 55 8.37 11.85 -12.74
CA THR A 55 8.35 10.59 -12.00
C THR A 55 7.06 10.42 -11.19
N PHE A 56 6.55 11.49 -10.55
CA PHE A 56 5.27 11.44 -9.85
C PHE A 56 4.12 11.14 -10.81
N ARG A 57 4.12 11.74 -12.01
CA ARG A 57 3.10 11.45 -13.03
C ARG A 57 3.14 9.98 -13.46
N ARG A 58 4.33 9.39 -13.60
CA ARG A 58 4.50 7.96 -13.91
C ARG A 58 3.96 7.06 -12.79
N LEU A 59 4.28 7.37 -11.53
CA LEU A 59 3.77 6.62 -10.37
C LEU A 59 2.24 6.68 -10.28
N ILE A 60 1.65 7.87 -10.48
CA ILE A 60 0.19 8.06 -10.50
C ILE A 60 -0.44 7.31 -11.68
N ALA A 61 0.13 7.39 -12.88
CA ALA A 61 -0.38 6.70 -14.06
C ALA A 61 -0.31 5.17 -13.91
N LEU A 62 0.81 4.65 -13.42
CA LEU A 62 0.97 3.23 -13.13
C LEU A 62 0.00 2.77 -12.04
N GLY A 63 -0.12 3.53 -10.95
CA GLY A 63 -1.06 3.25 -9.87
C GLY A 63 -2.51 3.22 -10.35
N THR A 64 -2.87 4.17 -11.22
CA THR A 64 -4.18 4.27 -11.87
C THR A 64 -4.45 3.04 -12.73
N ALA A 65 -3.52 2.68 -13.62
CA ALA A 65 -3.66 1.54 -14.52
C ALA A 65 -3.83 0.23 -13.73
N LEU A 66 -2.97 -0.02 -12.73
CA LEU A 66 -3.06 -1.21 -11.87
C LEU A 66 -4.38 -1.26 -11.10
N THR A 67 -4.83 -0.13 -10.56
CA THR A 67 -6.11 -0.03 -9.83
C THR A 67 -7.30 -0.36 -10.73
N VAL A 68 -7.35 0.21 -11.94
CA VAL A 68 -8.44 -0.04 -12.90
C VAL A 68 -8.41 -1.50 -13.37
N ILE A 69 -7.25 -2.02 -13.77
CA ILE A 69 -7.10 -3.40 -14.23
C ILE A 69 -7.56 -4.37 -13.14
N ALA A 70 -7.07 -4.22 -11.90
CA ALA A 70 -7.47 -5.10 -10.81
C ALA A 70 -8.97 -4.99 -10.49
N THR A 71 -9.54 -3.79 -10.54
CA THR A 71 -10.97 -3.56 -10.26
C THR A 71 -11.88 -4.23 -11.30
N LEU A 72 -11.44 -4.31 -12.55
CA LEU A 72 -12.16 -5.02 -13.61
C LEU A 72 -11.93 -6.54 -13.55
N VAL A 73 -10.70 -6.97 -13.26
CA VAL A 73 -10.32 -8.38 -13.40
C VAL A 73 -10.73 -9.22 -12.18
N ILE A 74 -10.70 -8.66 -10.96
CA ILE A 74 -10.99 -9.42 -9.73
C ILE A 74 -12.39 -10.06 -9.76
N PRO A 75 -13.50 -9.34 -10.05
CA PRO A 75 -14.82 -9.96 -10.08
C PRO A 75 -14.92 -11.02 -11.19
N MET A 76 -14.27 -10.79 -12.33
CA MET A 76 -14.30 -11.74 -13.45
C MET A 76 -13.61 -13.08 -13.12
N ILE A 77 -12.51 -13.02 -12.35
CA ILE A 77 -11.85 -14.25 -11.87
C ILE A 77 -12.67 -14.91 -10.76
N ALA A 78 -13.24 -14.13 -9.84
CA ALA A 78 -13.93 -14.65 -8.67
C ALA A 78 -15.29 -15.29 -8.99
N SER A 79 -16.05 -14.74 -9.96
CA SER A 79 -17.41 -15.19 -10.28
C SER A 79 -17.65 -15.50 -11.76
N GLY A 80 -16.59 -15.51 -12.58
CA GLY A 80 -16.62 -15.86 -13.99
C GLY A 80 -16.67 -14.66 -14.95
N VAL A 81 -16.47 -14.91 -16.25
CA VAL A 81 -16.36 -13.85 -17.26
C VAL A 81 -17.74 -13.47 -17.78
N ALA A 82 -18.53 -12.77 -16.95
CA ALA A 82 -19.87 -12.32 -17.29
C ALA A 82 -20.20 -10.98 -16.62
N TRP A 83 -21.18 -10.22 -17.15
CA TRP A 83 -21.65 -8.99 -16.52
C TRP A 83 -22.24 -9.23 -15.11
N SER A 84 -22.80 -10.43 -14.90
CA SER A 84 -23.29 -10.87 -13.59
C SER A 84 -22.22 -10.88 -12.51
N SER A 85 -20.93 -10.90 -12.87
CA SER A 85 -19.82 -10.81 -11.91
C SER A 85 -19.72 -9.45 -11.21
N TYR A 86 -20.35 -8.42 -11.77
CA TYR A 86 -20.48 -7.12 -11.15
C TYR A 86 -21.85 -6.92 -10.49
N ALA A 87 -22.63 -7.99 -10.30
CA ALA A 87 -23.85 -7.91 -9.53
C ALA A 87 -23.55 -7.75 -8.03
N GLY A 88 -24.42 -7.03 -7.32
CA GLY A 88 -24.31 -6.86 -5.88
C GLY A 88 -23.26 -5.84 -5.43
N ARG A 89 -22.90 -5.93 -4.15
CA ARG A 89 -22.10 -4.92 -3.45
C ARG A 89 -20.71 -4.70 -4.05
N GLU A 90 -20.03 -5.78 -4.40
CA GLU A 90 -18.66 -5.71 -4.94
C GLU A 90 -18.62 -4.96 -6.27
N GLY A 91 -19.58 -5.21 -7.17
CA GLY A 91 -19.70 -4.49 -8.42
C GLY A 91 -20.04 -3.01 -8.24
N VAL A 92 -20.94 -2.67 -7.30
CA VAL A 92 -21.22 -1.26 -6.96
C VAL A 92 -19.94 -0.55 -6.49
N CYS A 93 -19.15 -1.19 -5.62
CA CYS A 93 -17.87 -0.64 -5.17
C CYS A 93 -16.86 -0.52 -6.31
N ALA A 94 -16.81 -1.49 -7.23
CA ALA A 94 -15.94 -1.47 -8.39
C ALA A 94 -16.28 -0.31 -9.34
N PHE A 95 -17.57 -0.12 -9.67
CA PHE A 95 -18.00 1.01 -10.50
C PHE A 95 -17.74 2.35 -9.82
N ALA A 96 -18.05 2.48 -8.52
CA ALA A 96 -17.76 3.69 -7.76
C ALA A 96 -16.26 4.02 -7.80
N ARG A 97 -15.38 3.02 -7.65
CA ARG A 97 -13.93 3.19 -7.74
C ARG A 97 -13.48 3.63 -9.12
N ILE A 98 -14.01 3.05 -10.19
CA ILE A 98 -13.70 3.45 -11.57
C ILE A 98 -14.16 4.90 -11.82
N SER A 99 -15.36 5.27 -11.37
CA SER A 99 -15.86 6.64 -11.46
C SER A 99 -14.99 7.64 -10.69
N LEU A 100 -14.54 7.29 -9.48
CA LEU A 100 -13.62 8.12 -8.70
C LEU A 100 -12.26 8.24 -9.37
N VAL A 101 -11.74 7.17 -9.97
CA VAL A 101 -10.50 7.23 -10.75
C VAL A 101 -10.67 8.18 -11.95
N ALA A 102 -11.76 8.05 -12.71
CA ALA A 102 -12.05 8.95 -13.83
C ALA A 102 -12.18 10.41 -13.38
N LEU A 103 -12.83 10.66 -12.24
CA LEU A 103 -12.93 11.98 -11.62
C LEU A 103 -11.54 12.53 -11.25
N GLY A 104 -10.68 11.70 -10.67
CA GLY A 104 -9.31 12.07 -10.33
C GLY A 104 -8.46 12.44 -11.55
N ILE A 105 -8.62 11.72 -12.67
CA ILE A 105 -7.98 12.05 -13.95
C ILE A 105 -8.50 13.39 -14.49
N GLY A 106 -9.82 13.62 -14.44
CA GLY A 106 -10.43 14.87 -14.90
C GLY A 106 -9.92 16.08 -14.11
N PHE A 107 -9.80 15.97 -12.79
CA PHE A 107 -9.27 17.04 -11.93
C PHE A 107 -7.75 17.18 -11.98
N ALA A 108 -7.00 16.22 -12.55
CA ALA A 108 -5.54 16.27 -12.55
C ALA A 108 -5.00 17.51 -13.28
N ALA A 109 -5.70 17.99 -14.31
CA ALA A 109 -5.34 19.21 -15.04
C ALA A 109 -5.54 20.47 -14.16
N ASP A 110 -6.67 20.58 -13.48
CA ASP A 110 -7.01 21.72 -12.60
C ASP A 110 -6.14 21.79 -11.34
N VAL A 111 -5.76 20.62 -10.80
CA VAL A 111 -4.91 20.50 -9.61
C VAL A 111 -3.46 20.90 -9.93
N SER A 112 -3.03 20.80 -11.19
CA SER A 112 -1.64 21.08 -11.60
C SER A 112 -1.18 22.52 -11.35
N GLY A 113 -2.11 23.46 -11.18
CA GLY A 113 -1.82 24.88 -10.90
C GLY A 113 -1.64 25.24 -9.42
N SER A 114 -2.25 24.50 -8.47
CA SER A 114 -2.06 24.70 -7.02
C SER A 114 -2.71 23.57 -6.20
N THR A 115 -1.89 22.62 -5.74
CA THR A 115 -2.33 21.50 -4.89
C THR A 115 -2.91 22.00 -3.55
N ARG A 116 -2.37 23.10 -3.01
CA ARG A 116 -2.81 23.69 -1.74
C ARG A 116 -4.26 24.15 -1.79
N ARG A 117 -4.69 24.76 -2.90
CA ARG A 117 -6.08 25.23 -3.09
C ARG A 117 -7.08 24.07 -3.09
N HIS A 118 -6.69 22.93 -3.65
CA HIS A 118 -7.57 21.76 -3.81
C HIS A 118 -7.37 20.69 -2.73
N ARG A 119 -6.60 21.00 -1.67
CA ARG A 119 -6.24 20.04 -0.60
C ARG A 119 -7.45 19.31 -0.02
N LEU A 120 -8.53 20.04 0.27
CA LEU A 120 -9.74 19.45 0.83
C LEU A 120 -10.38 18.46 -0.16
N VAL A 121 -10.53 18.87 -1.42
CA VAL A 121 -11.12 18.03 -2.49
C VAL A 121 -10.30 16.77 -2.72
N ILE A 122 -8.97 16.88 -2.78
CA ILE A 122 -8.08 15.73 -2.95
C ILE A 122 -8.16 14.79 -1.74
N THR A 123 -8.22 15.33 -0.52
CA THR A 123 -8.33 14.51 0.70
C THR A 123 -9.68 13.79 0.74
N LEU A 124 -10.78 14.46 0.39
CA LEU A 124 -12.09 13.82 0.31
C LEU A 124 -12.13 12.72 -0.77
N TRP A 125 -11.50 12.95 -1.92
CA TRP A 125 -11.36 11.95 -2.96
C TRP A 125 -10.53 10.74 -2.51
N GLN A 126 -9.42 10.95 -1.78
CA GLN A 126 -8.61 9.88 -1.20
C GLN A 126 -9.42 9.04 -0.21
N LEU A 127 -10.17 9.70 0.68
CA LEU A 127 -11.05 9.01 1.63
C LEU A 127 -12.14 8.22 0.90
N ALA A 128 -12.80 8.81 -0.10
CA ALA A 128 -13.79 8.11 -0.91
C ALA A 128 -13.21 6.88 -1.60
N MET A 129 -12.00 6.98 -2.16
CA MET A 129 -11.28 5.84 -2.74
C MET A 129 -11.01 4.75 -1.70
N ILE A 130 -10.52 5.11 -0.51
CA ILE A 130 -10.29 4.16 0.60
C ILE A 130 -11.59 3.43 0.96
N GLU A 131 -12.69 4.17 1.11
CA GLU A 131 -13.99 3.59 1.48
C GLU A 131 -14.50 2.59 0.43
N THR A 132 -14.20 2.77 -0.87
CA THR A 132 -14.56 1.74 -1.87
C THR A 132 -13.89 0.38 -1.62
N TYR A 133 -12.71 0.34 -0.98
CA TYR A 133 -12.06 -0.91 -0.58
C TYR A 133 -12.65 -1.45 0.71
N VAL A 134 -12.90 -0.58 1.69
CA VAL A 134 -13.48 -0.97 2.99
C VAL A 134 -14.88 -1.54 2.82
N LEU A 135 -15.72 -0.88 2.04
CA LEU A 135 -17.09 -1.31 1.73
C LEU A 135 -17.15 -2.56 0.85
N SER A 136 -16.06 -2.90 0.13
CA SER A 136 -15.93 -4.17 -0.57
C SER A 136 -15.38 -5.31 0.29
N SER A 137 -14.94 -5.02 1.52
CA SER A 137 -14.38 -6.01 2.43
C SER A 137 -15.42 -6.58 3.41
N ASP A 138 -15.03 -7.56 4.22
CA ASP A 138 -15.87 -8.15 5.28
C ASP A 138 -15.95 -7.28 6.55
N ALA A 139 -15.43 -6.05 6.49
CA ALA A 139 -15.56 -5.08 7.57
C ALA A 139 -17.01 -4.65 7.83
N TRP A 140 -17.90 -4.87 6.86
CA TRP A 140 -19.32 -4.55 6.94
C TRP A 140 -20.13 -5.67 7.61
N GLY A 141 -20.88 -5.32 8.67
CA GLY A 141 -21.82 -6.23 9.35
C GLY A 141 -21.39 -6.69 10.74
N GLY A 142 -22.39 -7.01 11.57
CA GLY A 142 -22.21 -7.42 12.98
C GLY A 142 -22.15 -6.26 13.97
N GLN A 143 -22.16 -6.60 15.27
CA GLN A 143 -22.23 -5.63 16.38
C GLN A 143 -21.01 -4.69 16.47
N LEU A 144 -19.88 -5.08 15.86
CA LEU A 144 -18.63 -4.31 15.83
C LEU A 144 -18.34 -3.70 14.44
N ALA A 145 -19.33 -3.56 13.57
CA ALA A 145 -19.14 -3.06 12.20
C ALA A 145 -18.44 -1.69 12.15
N ALA A 146 -18.85 -0.73 12.99
CA ALA A 146 -18.23 0.60 13.03
C ALA A 146 -16.74 0.54 13.38
N LEU A 147 -16.35 -0.32 14.34
CA LEU A 147 -14.96 -0.51 14.74
C LEU A 147 -14.14 -1.16 13.62
N LYS A 148 -14.69 -2.19 12.95
CA LYS A 148 -14.03 -2.84 11.81
C LYS A 148 -13.82 -1.89 10.63
N ILE A 149 -14.84 -1.09 10.30
CA ILE A 149 -14.76 -0.06 9.25
C ILE A 149 -13.66 0.94 9.62
N ALA A 150 -13.73 1.56 10.80
CA ALA A 150 -12.74 2.55 11.23
C ALA A 150 -11.30 1.99 11.26
N ALA A 151 -11.13 0.76 11.79
CA ALA A 151 -9.83 0.10 11.82
C ALA A 151 -9.31 -0.21 10.40
N THR A 152 -10.17 -0.65 9.49
CA THR A 152 -9.80 -0.95 8.10
C THR A 152 -9.48 0.32 7.32
N THR A 153 -10.29 1.37 7.45
CA THR A 153 -10.04 2.70 6.85
C THR A 153 -8.70 3.24 7.33
N GLY A 154 -8.46 3.23 8.65
CA GLY A 154 -7.19 3.66 9.23
C GLY A 154 -6.00 2.83 8.75
N HIS A 155 -6.15 1.50 8.67
CA HIS A 155 -5.11 0.60 8.18
C HIS A 155 -4.72 0.89 6.73
N LEU A 156 -5.71 1.06 5.84
CA LEU A 156 -5.47 1.35 4.42
C LEU A 156 -4.88 2.75 4.23
N ALA A 157 -5.38 3.75 4.95
CA ALA A 157 -4.84 5.11 4.93
C ALA A 157 -3.38 5.13 5.38
N ALA A 158 -3.07 4.47 6.50
CA ALA A 158 -1.72 4.36 7.04
C ALA A 158 -0.77 3.63 6.06
N THR A 159 -1.24 2.53 5.47
CA THR A 159 -0.49 1.76 4.46
C THR A 159 -0.16 2.62 3.25
N ALA A 160 -1.15 3.32 2.69
CA ALA A 160 -0.96 4.17 1.51
C ALA A 160 -0.05 5.36 1.80
N ALA A 161 -0.28 6.07 2.91
CA ALA A 161 0.52 7.23 3.31
C ALA A 161 1.97 6.87 3.57
N TRP A 162 2.22 5.73 4.22
CA TRP A 162 3.58 5.28 4.55
C TRP A 162 4.31 4.69 3.34
N LEU A 163 3.77 3.63 2.73
CA LEU A 163 4.46 2.94 1.62
C LEU A 163 4.53 3.80 0.36
N GLY A 164 3.43 4.46 0.00
CA GLY A 164 3.43 5.33 -1.17
C GLY A 164 4.19 6.64 -0.93
N GLY A 165 4.23 7.12 0.31
CA GLY A 165 5.11 8.22 0.72
C GLY A 165 6.60 7.87 0.60
N LEU A 166 7.01 6.65 0.98
CA LEU A 166 8.38 6.15 0.77
C LEU A 166 8.74 6.10 -0.72
N LEU A 167 7.87 5.53 -1.54
CA LEU A 167 8.05 5.47 -3.00
C LEU A 167 8.20 6.86 -3.62
N ALA A 168 7.32 7.78 -3.24
CA ALA A 168 7.36 9.16 -3.70
C ALA A 168 8.66 9.85 -3.25
N LEU A 169 9.06 9.68 -1.99
CA LEU A 169 10.30 10.24 -1.45
C LEU A 169 11.53 9.67 -2.16
N ALA A 170 11.62 8.34 -2.32
CA ALA A 170 12.71 7.67 -3.03
C ALA A 170 12.82 8.17 -4.48
N SER A 171 11.69 8.43 -5.14
CA SER A 171 11.66 8.93 -6.51
C SER A 171 12.25 10.33 -6.70
N VAL A 172 12.24 11.15 -5.66
CA VAL A 172 12.91 12.47 -5.61
C VAL A 172 14.37 12.33 -5.22
N LEU A 173 14.68 11.36 -4.37
CA LEU A 173 16.00 11.19 -3.78
C LEU A 173 17.03 10.59 -4.75
N ILE A 174 16.59 9.69 -5.64
CA ILE A 174 17.47 9.02 -6.61
C ILE A 174 18.09 10.00 -7.62
N PRO A 175 17.33 10.93 -8.23
CA PRO A 175 17.90 11.88 -9.19
C PRO A 175 18.76 12.98 -8.56
N SER A 176 18.71 13.20 -7.24
CA SER A 176 19.45 14.28 -6.52
C SER A 176 19.14 15.72 -6.95
N ASP A 177 18.13 15.95 -7.80
CA ASP A 177 17.84 17.25 -8.44
C ASP A 177 16.94 18.22 -7.63
N GLY A 178 16.81 18.06 -6.30
CA GLY A 178 15.82 18.83 -5.52
C GLY A 178 16.01 18.82 -4.00
N LEU A 179 17.27 18.82 -3.56
CA LEU A 179 17.67 18.58 -2.17
C LEU A 179 17.23 19.67 -1.19
N ASP A 180 17.11 20.92 -1.63
CA ASP A 180 16.73 22.03 -0.74
C ASP A 180 15.29 21.89 -0.23
N ALA A 181 14.37 21.44 -1.10
CA ALA A 181 12.98 21.21 -0.72
C ALA A 181 12.79 19.96 0.16
N LEU A 182 13.80 19.10 0.23
CA LEU A 182 13.75 17.83 0.96
C LEU A 182 13.91 18.02 2.48
N HIS A 183 14.63 19.07 2.91
CA HIS A 183 14.84 19.41 4.32
C HIS A 183 13.53 19.60 5.09
N ASP A 184 12.52 20.20 4.46
CA ASP A 184 11.21 20.42 5.09
C ASP A 184 10.30 19.18 5.06
N VAL A 185 10.57 18.26 4.12
CA VAL A 185 9.71 17.11 3.83
C VAL A 185 10.05 15.93 4.73
N LEU A 186 11.34 15.69 5.01
CA LEU A 186 11.76 14.57 5.86
C LEU A 186 11.15 14.60 7.27
N PRO A 187 11.16 15.71 8.02
CA PRO A 187 10.58 15.76 9.37
C PRO A 187 9.09 15.44 9.35
N ARG A 188 8.36 16.00 8.38
CA ARG A 188 6.92 15.76 8.21
C ARG A 188 6.63 14.31 7.86
N PHE A 189 7.41 13.74 6.94
CA PHE A 189 7.27 12.34 6.55
C PHE A 189 7.59 11.39 7.72
N SER A 190 8.58 11.72 8.56
CA SER A 190 8.91 10.93 9.75
C SER A 190 7.73 10.83 10.72
N VAL A 191 7.02 11.94 10.97
CA VAL A 191 5.80 11.94 11.80
C VAL A 191 4.72 11.06 11.17
N VAL A 192 4.48 11.21 9.86
CA VAL A 192 3.52 10.36 9.13
C VAL A 192 3.89 8.88 9.25
N ALA A 193 5.16 8.52 9.08
CA ALA A 193 5.62 7.15 9.20
C ALA A 193 5.37 6.57 10.60
N ILE A 194 5.68 7.32 11.66
CA ILE A 194 5.44 6.89 13.04
C ILE A 194 3.94 6.70 13.30
N VAL A 195 3.11 7.68 12.93
CA VAL A 195 1.65 7.60 13.11
C VAL A 195 1.07 6.44 12.30
N SER A 196 1.53 6.21 11.07
CA SER A 196 1.13 5.08 10.25
C SER A 196 1.50 3.75 10.90
N VAL A 197 2.73 3.59 11.40
CA VAL A 197 3.17 2.35 12.06
C VAL A 197 2.31 2.06 13.29
N ILE A 198 2.07 3.07 14.16
CA ILE A 198 1.19 2.92 15.32
C ILE A 198 -0.22 2.49 14.86
N THR A 199 -0.76 3.17 13.84
CA THR A 199 -2.09 2.86 13.29
C THR A 199 -2.16 1.43 12.75
N LEU A 200 -1.14 0.97 12.02
CA LEU A 200 -1.07 -0.38 11.45
C LEU A 200 -1.00 -1.45 12.54
N VAL A 201 -0.22 -1.23 13.60
CA VAL A 201 -0.15 -2.13 14.74
C VAL A 201 -1.50 -2.22 15.45
N VAL A 202 -2.09 -1.08 15.83
CA VAL A 202 -3.37 -1.03 16.54
C VAL A 202 -4.49 -1.66 15.71
N SER A 203 -4.66 -1.23 14.46
CA SER A 203 -5.69 -1.78 13.57
C SER A 203 -5.48 -3.27 13.26
N GLY A 204 -4.23 -3.70 13.07
CA GLY A 204 -3.88 -5.10 12.88
C GLY A 204 -4.24 -5.97 14.08
N THR A 205 -3.95 -5.50 15.30
CA THR A 205 -4.36 -6.16 16.55
C THR A 205 -5.88 -6.24 16.67
N LEU A 206 -6.59 -5.15 16.37
CA LEU A 206 -8.06 -5.13 16.39
C LEU A 206 -8.65 -6.15 15.40
N HIS A 207 -8.11 -6.24 14.19
CA HIS A 207 -8.55 -7.23 13.21
C HIS A 207 -8.27 -8.66 13.66
N ALA A 208 -7.09 -8.92 14.23
CA ALA A 208 -6.73 -10.24 14.74
C ALA A 208 -7.69 -10.69 15.86
N LEU A 209 -7.99 -9.83 16.82
CA LEU A 209 -8.93 -10.09 17.90
C LEU A 209 -10.36 -10.30 17.38
N ALA A 210 -10.77 -9.48 16.41
CA ALA A 210 -12.11 -9.58 15.82
C ALA A 210 -12.32 -10.85 15.00
N VAL A 211 -11.25 -11.44 14.44
CA VAL A 211 -11.31 -12.70 13.66
C VAL A 211 -11.19 -13.91 14.57
N ALA A 212 -10.30 -13.89 15.57
CA ALA A 212 -10.05 -15.05 16.43
C ALA A 212 -11.12 -15.26 17.53
N GLY A 213 -11.91 -14.24 17.88
CA GLY A 213 -12.91 -14.35 18.95
C GLY A 213 -12.34 -14.31 20.38
N GLY A 214 -11.01 -14.28 20.54
CA GLY A 214 -10.33 -14.18 21.83
C GLY A 214 -8.80 -14.27 21.71
N LEU A 215 -8.07 -13.91 22.78
CA LEU A 215 -6.60 -13.95 22.79
C LEU A 215 -6.06 -15.39 22.88
N HIS A 216 -6.78 -16.28 23.56
CA HIS A 216 -6.39 -17.69 23.71
C HIS A 216 -6.53 -18.47 22.40
N ASP A 217 -7.66 -18.31 21.71
CA ASP A 217 -7.90 -18.88 20.38
C ASP A 217 -6.94 -18.31 19.32
N LEU A 218 -6.47 -17.08 19.53
CA LEU A 218 -5.47 -16.47 18.66
C LEU A 218 -4.09 -17.12 18.80
N ILE A 219 -3.70 -17.62 19.98
CA ILE A 219 -2.37 -18.21 20.20
C ILE A 219 -2.32 -19.66 19.73
N ASP A 220 -3.40 -20.42 19.92
CA ASP A 220 -3.45 -21.86 19.57
C ASP A 220 -3.97 -22.15 18.16
N SER A 221 -4.34 -21.12 17.39
CA SER A 221 -4.84 -21.28 16.01
C SER A 221 -3.77 -21.11 14.94
N ARG A 222 -3.98 -21.76 13.79
CA ARG A 222 -3.19 -21.57 12.56
C ARG A 222 -3.16 -20.11 12.09
N PHE A 223 -4.26 -19.39 12.34
CA PHE A 223 -4.38 -17.96 12.11
C PHE A 223 -3.38 -17.17 12.98
N GLY A 224 -3.21 -17.56 14.23
CA GLY A 224 -2.17 -17.06 15.15
C GLY A 224 -0.76 -17.16 14.60
N THR A 225 -0.38 -18.33 14.08
CA THR A 225 0.94 -18.55 13.48
C THR A 225 1.17 -17.62 12.29
N SER A 226 0.20 -17.49 11.39
CA SER A 226 0.26 -16.57 10.24
C SER A 226 0.40 -15.11 10.70
N LEU A 227 -0.31 -14.71 11.76
CA LEU A 227 -0.19 -13.39 12.36
C LEU A 227 1.20 -13.16 12.96
N MET A 228 1.76 -14.15 13.68
CA MET A 228 3.10 -14.04 14.26
C MET A 228 4.18 -13.88 13.19
N VAL A 229 4.09 -14.64 12.09
CA VAL A 229 4.98 -14.44 10.93
C VAL A 229 4.87 -13.01 10.44
N LYS A 230 3.65 -12.49 10.27
CA LYS A 230 3.40 -11.11 9.80
C LYS A 230 3.97 -10.06 10.76
N VAL A 231 3.86 -10.26 12.08
CA VAL A 231 4.42 -9.37 13.10
C VAL A 231 5.94 -9.41 13.11
N VAL A 232 6.56 -10.60 13.05
CA VAL A 232 8.02 -10.77 13.00
C VAL A 232 8.58 -10.10 11.75
N VAL A 233 7.95 -10.35 10.61
CA VAL A 233 8.24 -9.72 9.32
C VAL A 233 8.18 -8.20 9.42
N PHE A 234 7.09 -7.67 9.98
CA PHE A 234 6.89 -6.23 10.12
C PHE A 234 7.94 -5.62 11.06
N GLY A 235 8.24 -6.28 12.18
CA GLY A 235 9.30 -5.89 13.10
C GLY A 235 10.68 -5.89 12.44
N ALA A 236 11.01 -6.92 11.68
CA ALA A 236 12.27 -7.01 10.94
C ALA A 236 12.40 -5.87 9.91
N MET A 237 11.31 -5.54 9.21
CA MET A 237 11.27 -4.41 8.29
C MET A 237 11.54 -3.08 9.01
N LEU A 238 10.91 -2.84 10.16
CA LEU A 238 11.14 -1.64 10.97
C LEU A 238 12.58 -1.55 11.51
N LEU A 239 13.16 -2.68 11.92
CA LEU A 239 14.53 -2.76 12.39
C LEU A 239 15.52 -2.45 11.26
N LEU A 240 15.34 -3.07 10.09
CA LEU A 240 16.16 -2.80 8.90
C LEU A 240 16.07 -1.32 8.51
N GLY A 241 14.87 -0.73 8.57
CA GLY A 241 14.69 0.70 8.32
C GLY A 241 15.34 1.62 9.33
N ASN A 242 15.36 1.23 10.60
CA ASN A 242 16.08 1.97 11.63
C ASN A 242 17.60 1.88 11.40
N VAL A 243 18.12 0.69 11.10
CA VAL A 243 19.54 0.47 10.78
C VAL A 243 19.94 1.23 9.52
N GLY A 244 19.11 1.22 8.48
CA GLY A 244 19.33 1.98 7.24
C GLY A 244 19.38 3.50 7.47
N ARG A 245 18.45 4.03 8.28
CA ARG A 245 18.47 5.45 8.69
C ARG A 245 19.70 5.81 9.50
N GLN A 246 20.11 4.94 10.43
CA GLN A 246 21.33 5.14 11.22
C GLN A 246 22.57 5.08 10.33
N TYR A 247 22.71 4.10 9.45
CA TYR A 247 23.84 3.98 8.53
C TYR A 247 23.93 5.17 7.59
N ALA A 248 22.81 5.61 7.03
CA ALA A 248 22.78 6.80 6.18
C ALA A 248 23.12 8.07 6.95
N GLY A 249 22.66 8.20 8.20
CA GLY A 249 23.03 9.31 9.09
C GLY A 249 24.51 9.32 9.44
N HIS A 250 25.11 8.15 9.70
CA HIS A 250 26.54 8.03 9.98
C HIS A 250 27.39 8.25 8.73
N ALA A 251 26.99 7.75 7.55
CA ALA A 251 27.68 7.96 6.28
C ALA A 251 27.61 9.43 5.82
N ALA A 252 26.44 10.07 5.96
CA ALA A 252 26.29 11.50 5.68
C ALA A 252 27.13 12.35 6.64
N ARG A 253 27.16 12.02 7.93
CA ARG A 253 27.96 12.73 8.94
C ARG A 253 29.46 12.52 8.76
N ARG A 254 29.90 11.33 8.33
CA ARG A 254 31.31 11.05 8.03
C ARG A 254 31.78 11.83 6.80
N ASN A 255 30.98 11.85 5.74
CA ASN A 255 31.28 12.63 4.53
C ASN A 255 31.20 14.15 4.77
N ALA A 256 30.35 14.61 5.69
CA ALA A 256 30.26 16.03 6.08
C ALA A 256 31.42 16.49 6.99
N LEU A 257 32.09 15.56 7.69
CA LEU A 257 33.30 15.87 8.47
C LEU A 257 34.58 15.84 7.63
N GLU A 258 34.57 15.16 6.48
CA GLU A 258 35.68 15.15 5.52
C GLU A 258 35.61 16.27 4.47
N ILE A 259 34.48 16.98 4.33
CA ILE A 259 34.28 18.01 3.30
C ILE A 259 33.67 19.26 3.95
N ASP A 260 34.54 20.22 4.30
CA ASP A 260 34.12 21.61 4.52
C ASP A 260 34.00 22.35 3.18
N GLU A 261 32.97 23.20 3.10
CA GLU A 261 32.52 24.02 1.96
C GLU A 261 32.17 23.31 0.63
N THR A 262 31.13 22.48 0.64
CA THR A 262 30.02 22.41 -0.37
C THR A 262 29.32 21.05 -0.23
N ALA A 263 28.12 21.04 0.35
CA ALA A 263 27.37 19.81 0.61
C ALA A 263 27.12 19.02 -0.71
N SER A 264 27.82 17.90 -0.88
CA SER A 264 27.89 17.20 -2.17
C SER A 264 26.74 16.18 -2.38
N PRO A 265 26.16 16.07 -3.59
CA PRO A 265 24.98 15.23 -3.93
C PRO A 265 25.05 13.74 -3.59
N HIS A 266 26.25 13.17 -3.44
CA HIS A 266 26.47 11.73 -3.31
C HIS A 266 26.02 11.10 -1.99
N SER A 267 26.03 11.85 -0.87
CA SER A 267 25.61 11.35 0.45
C SER A 267 24.08 11.14 0.53
N ILE A 268 23.33 11.94 -0.23
CA ILE A 268 21.88 11.91 -0.26
C ILE A 268 21.37 10.85 -1.25
N GLN A 269 22.11 10.60 -2.33
CA GLN A 269 21.85 9.49 -3.24
C GLN A 269 21.97 8.12 -2.53
N ALA A 270 22.93 7.98 -1.61
CA ALA A 270 23.06 6.79 -0.77
C ALA A 270 21.86 6.61 0.18
N LEU A 271 21.31 7.70 0.73
CA LEU A 271 20.07 7.68 1.51
C LEU A 271 18.86 7.27 0.65
N GLY A 272 18.79 7.73 -0.61
CA GLY A 272 17.74 7.36 -1.56
C GLY A 272 17.79 5.91 -2.01
N VAL A 273 18.99 5.39 -2.21
CA VAL A 273 19.24 3.98 -2.53
C VAL A 273 18.98 3.09 -1.32
N ALA A 274 19.28 3.54 -0.10
CA ALA A 274 18.93 2.84 1.13
C ALA A 274 17.41 2.77 1.36
N ILE A 275 16.70 3.88 1.17
CA ILE A 275 15.22 3.94 1.26
C ILE A 275 14.56 3.11 0.14
N GLY A 276 15.12 3.11 -1.08
CA GLY A 276 14.64 2.28 -2.19
C GLY A 276 14.90 0.78 -1.99
N MET A 277 16.03 0.40 -1.37
CA MET A 277 16.29 -0.97 -0.95
C MET A 277 15.34 -1.41 0.17
N GLU A 278 15.06 -0.52 1.13
CA GLU A 278 14.08 -0.75 2.20
C GLU A 278 12.68 -1.00 1.64
N PHE A 279 12.28 -0.27 0.59
CA PHE A 279 11.04 -0.50 -0.13
C PHE A 279 11.02 -1.83 -0.90
N THR A 280 12.12 -2.19 -1.56
CA THR A 280 12.22 -3.44 -2.31
C THR A 280 12.15 -4.65 -1.38
N LEU A 281 12.76 -4.54 -0.19
CA LEU A 281 12.65 -5.52 0.87
C LEU A 281 11.22 -5.59 1.42
N ALA A 282 10.58 -4.45 1.70
CA ALA A 282 9.19 -4.38 2.15
C ALA A 282 8.21 -5.04 1.17
N ALA A 283 8.36 -4.73 -0.12
CA ALA A 283 7.55 -5.30 -1.19
C ALA A 283 7.82 -6.81 -1.35
N GLY A 284 9.09 -7.24 -1.33
CA GLY A 284 9.46 -8.64 -1.39
C GLY A 284 8.92 -9.44 -0.20
N VAL A 285 8.93 -8.84 0.97
CA VAL A 285 8.39 -9.40 2.21
C VAL A 285 6.86 -9.51 2.18
N LEU A 286 6.15 -8.50 1.66
CA LEU A 286 4.70 -8.54 1.45
C LEU A 286 4.28 -9.61 0.43
N VAL A 287 5.04 -9.75 -0.65
CA VAL A 287 4.84 -10.82 -1.64
C VAL A 287 5.10 -12.18 -0.99
N ALA A 288 6.18 -12.33 -0.22
CA ALA A 288 6.50 -13.56 0.49
C ALA A 288 5.43 -13.93 1.54
N THR A 289 4.87 -12.95 2.26
CA THR A 289 3.76 -13.21 3.19
C THR A 289 2.47 -13.57 2.46
N ALA A 290 2.15 -12.93 1.33
CA ALA A 290 0.99 -13.29 0.51
C ALA A 290 1.09 -14.71 -0.05
N VAL A 291 2.30 -15.15 -0.42
CA VAL A 291 2.60 -16.51 -0.87
C VAL A 291 2.54 -17.51 0.30
N LEU A 292 3.12 -17.19 1.45
CA LEU A 292 3.07 -18.05 2.64
C LEU A 292 1.64 -18.29 3.15
N VAL A 293 0.78 -17.27 3.07
CA VAL A 293 -0.64 -17.41 3.45
C VAL A 293 -1.41 -18.30 2.47
N GLN A 294 -1.04 -18.32 1.19
CA GLN A 294 -1.63 -19.24 0.20
C GLN A 294 -1.20 -20.70 0.41
N PHE A 295 -0.05 -20.93 1.05
CA PHE A 295 0.47 -22.27 1.35
C PHE A 295 0.19 -22.73 2.78
N ALA A 296 -0.49 -21.94 3.61
CA ALA A 296 -0.98 -22.43 4.89
C ALA A 296 -2.11 -23.44 4.61
N PRO A 297 -1.92 -24.75 4.85
CA PRO A 297 -2.98 -25.71 4.62
C PRO A 297 -4.13 -25.41 5.59
N GLY A 298 -5.32 -25.26 5.01
CA GLY A 298 -6.59 -25.08 5.71
C GLY A 298 -6.86 -26.14 6.77
#